data_AF-A0A1I7GV98-F1
#
_entry.id   AF-A0A1I7GV98-F1
#
_cell.length_a   1.000
_cell.length_b   1.000
_cell.length_c   1.000
_cell.angle_alpha   90.00
_cell.angle_beta   90.00
_cell.angle_gamma   90.00
#
_symmetry.space_group_name_H-M   'P 1'
#
loop_
_entity.id
_entity.type
_entity.pdbx_description
1 polymer ?
#
loop_
_entity_poly.entity_id
_entity_poly.type
_entity_poly.pdbx_seq_one_letter_code
_entity_poly.pdbx_strand_id
1 'polypeptide(L)'
;MYATLTTIQLISSALFAIAILHTFSTRLFDRLAHTRPAHAGMLHFLGEVEVVFGFWALVLILAMFAIDGSTAAIVYMDSRNFTEPMFVFAIMVIAGTRPILQTAMVAIHSVARIIPLSGCIGFYFITLALVPLLGSFITEPAAMTLAALILSNRILRMAFPCA
;
A
#
# COMPACT_ATOMS: atom_id res chain seq x y z
N MET A 1 35.84 -12.24 6.02
CA MET A 1 35.49 -11.17 6.99
C MET A 1 34.01 -11.32 7.30
N TYR A 2 33.68 -12.12 8.31
CA TYR A 2 32.28 -12.25 8.76
C TYR A 2 31.97 -10.98 9.55
N ALA A 3 31.05 -10.15 9.06
CA ALA A 3 30.54 -9.03 9.83
C ALA A 3 29.89 -9.62 11.10
N THR A 4 30.43 -9.31 12.27
CA THR A 4 29.78 -9.64 13.54
C THR A 4 28.46 -8.88 13.56
N LEU A 5 27.34 -9.57 13.36
CA LEU A 5 26.01 -8.97 13.46
C LEU A 5 25.91 -8.30 14.82
N THR A 6 25.63 -7.00 14.83
CA THR A 6 25.38 -6.31 16.10
C THR A 6 24.02 -6.76 16.63
N THR A 7 23.87 -6.80 17.95
CA THR A 7 22.62 -7.19 18.61
C THR A 7 21.41 -6.43 18.04
N ILE A 8 21.60 -5.12 17.79
CA ILE A 8 20.54 -4.29 17.22
C ILE A 8 20.21 -4.62 15.77
N GLN A 9 21.19 -5.03 14.95
CA GLN A 9 20.91 -5.48 13.58
C GLN A 9 20.06 -6.75 13.57
N LEU A 10 20.39 -7.72 14.42
CA LEU A 10 19.60 -8.95 14.52
C LEU A 10 18.16 -8.68 14.97
N ILE A 11 18.00 -7.82 15.97
CA ILE A 11 16.67 -7.41 16.46
C ILE A 11 15.91 -6.65 15.39
N SER A 12 16.56 -5.71 14.69
CA SER A 12 15.95 -4.95 13.60
C SER A 12 15.50 -5.88 12.47
N SER A 13 16.31 -6.87 12.08
CA SER A 13 15.94 -7.86 11.06
C SER A 13 14.76 -8.73 11.51
N ALA A 14 14.74 -9.16 12.77
CA ALA A 14 13.63 -9.94 13.32
C ALA A 14 12.34 -9.11 13.35
N LEU A 15 12.39 -7.87 13.86
CA LEU A 15 11.25 -6.95 13.88
C LEU A 15 10.74 -6.67 12.47
N PHE A 16 11.63 -6.49 11.49
CA PHE A 16 11.26 -6.30 10.10
C PHE A 16 10.56 -7.53 9.51
N ALA A 17 11.05 -8.74 9.80
CA ALA A 17 10.40 -9.98 9.37
C ALA A 17 8.99 -10.13 9.97
N ILE A 18 8.82 -9.78 11.25
CA ILE A 18 7.51 -9.78 11.91
C ILE A 18 6.61 -8.69 11.32
N ALA A 19 7.16 -7.52 10.99
CA ALA A 19 6.42 -6.45 10.34
C ALA A 19 5.85 -6.90 8.99
N ILE A 20 6.66 -7.57 8.17
CA ILE A 20 6.20 -8.16 6.90
C ILE A 20 5.08 -9.16 7.14
N LEU A 21 5.26 -10.08 8.09
CA LEU A 21 4.22 -11.06 8.45
C LEU A 21 2.92 -10.36 8.89
N HIS A 22 3.01 -9.28 9.67
CA HIS A 22 1.85 -8.49 10.08
C HIS A 22 1.16 -7.84 8.87
N THR A 23 1.90 -7.20 7.97
CA THR A 23 1.35 -6.54 6.77
C THR A 23 0.56 -7.51 5.89
N PHE A 24 1.06 -8.72 5.67
CA PHE A 24 0.34 -9.75 4.92
C PHE A 24 -0.83 -10.38 5.70
N SER A 25 -0.83 -10.26 7.02
CA SER A 25 -1.88 -10.77 7.92
C SER A 25 -3.00 -9.76 8.20
N THR A 26 -2.91 -8.52 7.72
CA THR A 26 -3.91 -7.45 7.90
C THR A 26 -5.35 -7.89 7.59
N ARG A 27 -5.55 -8.70 6.55
CA ARG A 27 -6.86 -9.29 6.20
C ARG A 27 -7.46 -10.17 7.31
N LEU A 28 -6.63 -10.79 8.14
CA LEU A 28 -7.08 -11.57 9.30
C LEU A 28 -7.58 -10.65 10.42
N PHE A 29 -6.89 -9.53 10.65
CA PHE A 29 -7.30 -8.52 11.63
C PHE A 29 -8.63 -7.86 11.24
N ASP A 30 -8.82 -7.59 9.95
CA ASP A 30 -10.10 -7.06 9.45
C ASP A 30 -11.26 -8.06 9.65
N ARG A 31 -11.05 -9.35 9.35
CA ARG A 31 -12.04 -10.40 9.69
C ARG A 31 -12.29 -10.52 11.18
N LEU A 32 -11.26 -10.34 12.01
CA LEU A 32 -11.38 -10.40 13.45
C LEU A 32 -12.14 -9.20 14.02
N ALA A 33 -11.98 -8.02 13.42
CA ALA A 33 -12.73 -6.82 13.79
C ALA A 33 -14.25 -7.03 13.60
N HIS A 34 -14.66 -7.72 12.53
CA HIS A 34 -16.07 -8.03 12.28
C HIS A 34 -16.66 -9.07 13.26
N THR A 35 -15.83 -9.95 13.82
CA THR A 35 -16.29 -11.02 14.73
C THR A 35 -16.17 -10.65 16.21
N ARG A 36 -15.36 -9.64 16.57
CA ARG A 36 -15.15 -9.20 17.95
C ARG A 36 -15.48 -7.71 18.12
N PRO A 37 -16.78 -7.36 18.25
CA PRO A 37 -17.24 -5.96 18.25
C PRO A 37 -16.65 -5.11 19.39
N ALA A 38 -16.31 -5.73 20.54
CA ALA A 38 -15.72 -5.03 21.68
C ALA A 38 -14.36 -4.38 21.39
N HIS A 39 -13.59 -4.88 20.40
CA HIS A 39 -12.25 -4.37 20.06
C HIS A 39 -12.14 -4.02 18.56
N ALA A 40 -13.28 -3.89 17.87
CA ALA A 40 -13.32 -3.72 16.43
C ALA A 40 -12.52 -2.51 15.94
N GLY A 41 -12.58 -1.38 16.66
CA GLY A 41 -11.83 -0.17 16.29
C GLY A 41 -10.30 -0.39 16.30
N MET A 42 -9.78 -1.03 17.35
CA MET A 42 -8.34 -1.30 17.46
C MET A 42 -7.88 -2.35 16.44
N LEU A 43 -8.68 -3.40 16.21
CA LEU A 43 -8.39 -4.44 15.24
C LEU A 43 -8.44 -3.93 13.80
N HIS A 44 -9.37 -3.02 13.51
CA HIS A 44 -9.46 -2.37 12.20
C HIS A 44 -8.28 -1.43 11.97
N PHE A 45 -7.90 -0.62 12.99
CA PHE A 45 -6.73 0.24 12.92
C PHE A 45 -5.43 -0.55 12.67
N LEU A 46 -5.24 -1.69 13.36
CA LEU A 46 -4.10 -2.60 13.10
C LEU A 46 -4.21 -3.35 11.74
N GLY A 47 -5.36 -3.29 11.07
CA GLY A 47 -5.59 -3.86 9.75
C GLY A 47 -5.16 -2.95 8.59
N GLU A 48 -4.92 -1.67 8.83
CA GLU A 48 -4.44 -0.74 7.79
C GLU A 48 -2.92 -0.88 7.62
N VAL A 49 -2.46 -1.07 6.38
CA VAL A 49 -1.04 -1.31 6.08
C VAL A 49 -0.16 -0.10 6.43
N GLU A 50 -0.72 1.11 6.34
CA GLU A 50 -0.09 2.37 6.72
C GLU A 50 0.18 2.43 8.23
N VAL A 51 -0.80 2.00 9.02
CA VAL A 51 -0.70 1.94 10.48
C VAL A 51 0.30 0.86 10.89
N VAL A 52 0.27 -0.30 10.24
CA VAL A 52 1.24 -1.39 10.50
C VAL A 52 2.67 -0.91 10.30
N PHE A 53 2.94 -0.14 9.23
CA PHE A 53 4.27 0.44 9.00
C PHE A 53 4.70 1.37 10.14
N GLY A 54 3.86 2.34 10.51
CA GLY A 54 4.17 3.28 11.60
C GLY A 54 4.33 2.60 12.96
N PHE A 55 3.50 1.61 13.25
CA PHE A 55 3.54 0.84 14.49
C PHE A 55 4.88 0.11 14.66
N TRP A 56 5.35 -0.61 13.64
CA TRP A 56 6.62 -1.33 13.72
C TRP A 56 7.84 -0.41 13.72
N ALA A 57 7.75 0.76 13.06
CA ALA A 57 8.78 1.79 13.16
C ALA A 57 8.90 2.31 14.61
N LEU A 58 7.78 2.54 15.30
CA LEU A 58 7.78 2.90 16.72
C LEU A 58 8.41 1.80 17.59
N VAL A 59 8.01 0.53 17.38
CA VAL A 59 8.58 -0.62 18.11
C VAL A 59 10.09 -0.72 17.92
N LEU A 60 10.60 -0.46 16.71
CA LEU A 60 12.03 -0.43 16.44
C LEU A 60 12.75 0.65 17.25
N ILE A 61 12.23 1.89 17.25
CA ILE A 61 12.82 2.99 18.01
C ILE A 61 12.78 2.72 19.52
N LEU A 62 11.70 2.13 20.03
CA LEU A 62 11.61 1.71 21.44
C LEU A 62 12.61 0.59 21.78
N ALA A 63 12.83 -0.37 20.87
CA ALA A 63 13.83 -1.40 21.06
C ALA A 63 15.26 -0.81 21.08
N MET A 64 15.56 0.13 20.18
CA MET A 64 16.84 0.87 20.20
C MET A 64 17.01 1.66 21.50
N PHE A 65 15.96 2.36 21.95
CA PHE A 65 15.96 3.11 23.21
C PHE A 65 16.25 2.20 24.41
N ALA A 66 15.64 1.00 24.44
CA ALA A 66 15.80 0.06 25.54
C ALA A 66 17.20 -0.58 25.62
N ILE A 67 17.87 -0.75 24.47
CA ILE A 67 19.14 -1.48 24.38
C ILE A 67 20.34 -0.52 24.39
N ASP A 68 20.31 0.50 23.54
CA ASP A 68 21.43 1.42 23.31
C ASP A 68 21.21 2.78 24.03
N GLY A 69 20.03 2.99 24.62
CA GLY A 69 19.68 4.19 25.37
C GLY A 69 19.05 5.30 24.52
N SER A 70 18.58 6.35 25.21
CA SER A 70 17.86 7.47 24.60
C SER A 70 18.69 8.23 23.56
N THR A 71 19.95 8.52 23.87
CA THR A 71 20.86 9.28 22.99
C THR A 71 21.07 8.56 21.66
N ALA A 72 21.32 7.25 21.68
CA ALA A 72 21.52 6.47 20.47
C ALA A 72 20.26 6.42 19.59
N ALA A 73 19.08 6.25 20.20
CA ALA A 73 17.81 6.23 19.49
C ALA A 73 17.48 7.58 18.83
N ILE A 74 17.68 8.69 19.54
CA ILE A 74 17.46 10.05 19.01
C ILE A 74 18.44 10.34 17.87
N VAL A 75 19.73 10.07 18.07
CA VAL A 75 20.75 10.25 17.02
C VAL A 75 20.44 9.40 15.79
N TYR A 76 19.96 8.17 15.97
CA TYR A 76 19.53 7.35 14.85
C TYR A 76 18.37 8.00 14.08
N MET A 77 17.34 8.46 14.79
CA MET A 77 16.18 9.12 14.20
C MET A 77 16.57 10.39 13.44
N ASP A 78 17.39 11.26 14.05
CA ASP A 78 17.86 12.51 13.44
C ASP A 78 18.80 12.28 12.24
N SER A 79 19.50 11.14 12.19
CA SER A 79 20.39 10.78 11.09
C SER A 79 19.67 10.34 9.81
N ARG A 80 18.38 10.01 9.87
CA ARG A 80 17.62 9.51 8.72
C ARG A 80 17.01 10.66 7.93
N ASN A 81 17.07 10.56 6.60
CA ASN A 81 16.39 11.50 5.71
C ASN A 81 14.97 11.02 5.44
N PHE A 82 13.99 11.75 5.98
CA PHE A 82 12.57 11.45 5.78
C PHE A 82 11.92 12.21 4.63
N THR A 83 12.67 13.02 3.88
CA THR A 83 12.13 13.84 2.77
C THR A 83 11.48 12.95 1.71
N GLU A 84 12.17 11.90 1.28
CA GLU A 84 11.67 10.95 0.30
C GLU A 84 10.45 10.16 0.83
N PRO A 85 10.51 9.50 2.02
CA PRO A 85 9.35 8.85 2.61
C PRO A 85 8.12 9.75 2.78
N MET A 86 8.32 10.99 3.25
CA MET A 86 7.24 11.95 3.42
C MET A 86 6.64 12.38 2.08
N PHE A 87 7.47 12.59 1.06
CA PHE A 87 6.99 12.89 -0.29
C PHE A 87 6.12 11.75 -0.84
N VAL A 88 6.61 10.50 -0.78
CA VAL A 88 5.87 9.31 -1.24
C VAL A 88 4.57 9.15 -0.46
N PHE A 89 4.60 9.33 0.87
CA PHE A 89 3.40 9.27 1.71
C PHE A 89 2.38 10.35 1.33
N ALA A 90 2.82 11.60 1.13
CA ALA A 90 1.94 12.70 0.76
C ALA A 90 1.25 12.46 -0.59
N ILE A 91 2.00 12.05 -1.62
CA ILE A 91 1.39 11.75 -2.93
C ILE A 91 0.47 10.53 -2.86
N MET A 92 0.75 9.52 -2.05
CA MET A 92 -0.10 8.35 -1.86
C MET A 92 -1.44 8.73 -1.22
N VAL A 93 -1.42 9.57 -0.18
CA VAL A 93 -2.64 10.10 0.47
C VAL A 93 -3.46 10.93 -0.50
N ILE A 94 -2.82 11.83 -1.24
CA ILE A 94 -3.49 12.69 -2.24
C ILE A 94 -4.06 11.83 -3.38
N ALA A 95 -3.30 10.86 -3.87
CA ALA A 95 -3.71 9.94 -4.95
C ALA A 95 -4.97 9.13 -4.61
N GLY A 96 -5.17 8.77 -3.34
CA GLY A 96 -6.36 8.06 -2.87
C GLY A 96 -7.64 8.91 -2.84
N THR A 97 -7.57 10.21 -3.12
CA THR A 97 -8.75 11.09 -3.07
C THR A 97 -9.71 10.86 -4.24
N ARG A 98 -11.01 11.04 -3.97
CA ARG A 98 -12.09 10.86 -4.97
C ARG A 98 -11.86 11.64 -6.27
N PRO A 99 -11.46 12.93 -6.26
CA PRO A 99 -11.27 13.69 -7.49
C PRO A 99 -10.17 13.12 -8.39
N ILE A 100 -9.07 12.63 -7.81
CA ILE A 100 -7.96 12.04 -8.57
C ILE A 100 -8.39 10.70 -9.19
N LEU A 101 -9.05 9.84 -8.41
CA LEU A 101 -9.59 8.59 -8.92
C LEU A 101 -10.60 8.81 -10.06
N GLN A 102 -11.50 9.79 -9.91
CA GLN A 102 -12.47 10.14 -10.95
C GLN A 102 -11.80 10.67 -12.21
N THR A 103 -10.81 11.56 -12.07
CA THR A 103 -10.06 12.13 -13.21
C THR A 103 -9.32 11.04 -13.97
N ALA A 104 -8.66 10.12 -13.27
CA ALA A 104 -7.97 8.98 -13.89
C ALA A 104 -8.94 8.02 -14.60
N MET A 105 -10.11 7.73 -14.01
CA MET A 105 -11.16 6.95 -14.68
C MET A 105 -11.67 7.62 -15.96
N VAL A 106 -11.92 8.93 -15.92
CA VAL A 106 -12.36 9.70 -17.10
C VAL A 106 -11.29 9.68 -18.21
N ALA A 107 -10.01 9.81 -17.84
CA ALA A 107 -8.89 9.73 -18.79
C ALA A 107 -8.86 8.36 -19.49
N ILE A 108 -8.92 7.26 -18.73
CA ILE A 108 -8.93 5.90 -19.29
C ILE A 108 -10.15 5.67 -20.19
N HIS A 109 -11.34 6.09 -19.75
CA HIS A 109 -12.56 5.97 -20.56
C HIS A 109 -12.51 6.79 -21.85
N SER A 110 -11.80 7.92 -21.85
CA SER A 110 -11.63 8.76 -23.04
C SER A 110 -10.67 8.10 -24.03
N VAL A 111 -9.53 7.58 -23.55
CA VAL A 111 -8.57 6.83 -24.40
C VAL A 111 -9.22 5.55 -24.95
N ALA A 112 -9.96 4.81 -24.12
CA ALA A 112 -10.64 3.59 -24.52
C ALA A 112 -11.75 3.81 -25.58
N ARG A 113 -12.29 5.03 -25.70
CA ARG A 113 -13.25 5.39 -26.76
C ARG A 113 -12.59 5.75 -28.09
N ILE A 114 -11.33 6.17 -28.08
CA ILE A 114 -10.57 6.56 -29.28
C ILE A 114 -10.03 5.32 -29.99
N ILE A 115 -9.78 4.24 -29.26
CA ILE A 115 -9.21 3.01 -29.82
C ILE A 115 -10.34 2.09 -30.34
N PRO A 116 -10.40 1.79 -31.65
CA PRO A 116 -11.45 0.99 -32.26
C PRO A 116 -11.16 -0.52 -32.12
N LEU A 117 -10.96 -0.99 -30.89
CA LEU A 117 -10.82 -2.43 -30.60
C LEU A 117 -12.17 -2.98 -30.15
N SER A 118 -12.74 -3.90 -30.93
CA SER A 118 -14.01 -4.56 -30.66
C SER A 118 -13.89 -5.55 -29.48
N GLY A 119 -14.85 -5.49 -28.55
CA GLY A 119 -15.08 -6.49 -27.50
C GLY A 119 -14.31 -6.31 -26.18
N CYS A 120 -14.54 -7.24 -25.24
CA CYS A 120 -13.98 -7.22 -23.89
C CYS A 120 -12.44 -7.33 -23.84
N ILE A 121 -11.81 -7.92 -24.87
CA ILE A 121 -10.36 -8.17 -24.93
C ILE A 121 -9.58 -6.88 -25.19
N GLY A 122 -10.08 -6.01 -26.08
CA GLY A 122 -9.45 -4.71 -26.36
C GLY A 122 -9.44 -3.81 -25.13
N PHE A 123 -10.56 -3.78 -24.40
CA PHE A 123 -10.67 -3.03 -23.15
C PHE A 123 -9.75 -3.56 -22.06
N TYR A 124 -9.61 -4.89 -21.94
CA TYR A 124 -8.68 -5.52 -21.00
C TYR A 124 -7.23 -5.13 -21.29
N PHE A 125 -6.81 -5.22 -22.55
CA PHE A 125 -5.46 -4.86 -22.96
C PHE A 125 -5.15 -3.37 -22.72
N ILE A 126 -6.08 -2.48 -23.07
CA ILE A 126 -5.94 -1.04 -22.82
C ILE A 126 -5.86 -0.77 -21.32
N THR A 127 -6.69 -1.41 -20.50
CA THR A 127 -6.67 -1.23 -19.05
C THR A 127 -5.34 -1.70 -18.47
N LEU A 128 -4.85 -2.87 -18.87
CA LEU A 128 -3.56 -3.39 -18.42
C LEU A 128 -2.34 -2.62 -18.94
N ALA A 129 -2.44 -1.90 -20.05
CA ALA A 129 -1.34 -1.07 -20.56
C ALA A 129 -1.37 0.36 -20.00
N LEU A 130 -2.55 0.98 -19.95
CA LEU A 130 -2.72 2.39 -19.59
C LEU A 130 -2.72 2.59 -18.07
N VAL A 131 -3.23 1.63 -17.30
CA VAL A 131 -3.26 1.78 -15.84
C VAL A 131 -1.86 1.73 -15.22
N PRO A 132 -0.92 0.85 -15.62
CA PRO A 132 0.48 0.92 -15.15
C PRO A 132 1.17 2.23 -15.56
N LEU A 133 0.89 2.73 -16.76
CA LEU A 133 1.39 4.04 -17.19
C LEU A 133 0.82 5.18 -16.35
N LEU A 134 -0.45 5.11 -15.94
CA LEU A 134 -1.01 6.07 -14.98
C LEU A 134 -0.46 5.87 -13.56
N GLY A 135 -0.09 4.64 -13.21
CA GLY A 135 0.57 4.30 -11.95
C GLY A 135 1.93 4.96 -11.77
N SER A 136 2.66 5.24 -12.87
CA SER A 136 3.91 6.00 -12.79
C SER A 136 3.70 7.50 -12.56
N PHE A 137 2.54 8.05 -12.92
CA PHE A 137 2.20 9.46 -12.66
C PHE A 137 1.52 9.69 -11.32
N ILE A 138 0.77 8.71 -10.81
CA ILE A 138 0.03 8.81 -9.56
C ILE A 138 0.81 8.07 -8.47
N THR A 139 0.57 6.77 -8.32
CA THR A 139 1.34 5.80 -7.54
C THR A 139 0.84 4.39 -7.90
N GLU A 140 1.68 3.37 -7.78
CA GLU A 140 1.29 1.96 -8.02
C GLU A 140 0.05 1.50 -7.24
N PRO A 141 -0.09 1.81 -5.93
CA PRO A 141 -1.27 1.39 -5.16
C PRO A 141 -2.57 2.02 -5.68
N ALA A 142 -2.55 3.30 -6.07
CA ALA A 142 -3.72 3.98 -6.61
C ALA A 142 -4.11 3.40 -7.99
N ALA A 143 -3.13 3.16 -8.86
CA ALA A 143 -3.38 2.52 -10.15
C ALA A 143 -3.95 1.10 -10.00
N MET A 144 -3.45 0.31 -9.06
CA MET A 144 -3.96 -1.04 -8.80
C MET A 144 -5.44 -1.03 -8.40
N THR A 145 -5.84 -0.15 -7.48
CA THR A 145 -7.27 -0.03 -7.08
C THR A 145 -8.14 0.39 -8.26
N LEU A 146 -7.63 1.27 -9.11
CA LEU A 146 -8.34 1.78 -10.26
C LEU A 146 -8.51 0.72 -11.37
N ALA A 147 -7.45 -0.07 -11.66
CA ALA A 147 -7.56 -1.25 -12.53
C ALA A 147 -8.63 -2.23 -12.01
N ALA A 148 -8.61 -2.52 -10.71
CA ALA A 148 -9.58 -3.44 -10.09
C ALA A 148 -11.03 -2.92 -10.21
N LEU A 149 -11.27 -1.64 -9.96
CA LEU A 149 -12.60 -1.03 -10.11
C LEU A 149 -13.09 -1.04 -11.55
N ILE A 150 -12.23 -0.70 -12.51
CA ILE A 150 -12.56 -0.70 -13.94
C ILE A 150 -12.88 -2.12 -14.42
N LEU A 151 -12.05 -3.09 -14.05
CA LEU A 151 -12.23 -4.49 -14.43
C LEU A 151 -13.48 -5.10 -13.77
N SER A 152 -13.71 -4.78 -12.49
CA SER A 152 -14.88 -5.25 -11.74
C SER A 152 -16.20 -4.76 -12.34
N ASN A 153 -16.29 -3.46 -12.66
CA ASN A 153 -17.53 -2.89 -13.18
C ASN A 153 -17.90 -3.38 -14.59
N ARG A 154 -16.91 -3.75 -15.43
CA ARG A 154 -17.17 -4.14 -16.82
C ARG A 154 -17.07 -5.63 -17.11
N ILE A 155 -16.14 -6.36 -16.48
CA ILE A 155 -15.88 -7.77 -16.81
C ILE A 155 -16.54 -8.69 -15.78
N LEU A 156 -16.48 -8.37 -14.49
CA LEU A 156 -17.03 -9.25 -13.45
C LEU A 156 -18.56 -9.13 -13.29
N ARG A 157 -19.12 -7.94 -13.50
CA ARG A 157 -20.59 -7.74 -13.47
C ARG A 157 -21.29 -8.17 -14.77
N MET A 158 -20.55 -8.25 -15.88
CA MET A 158 -21.06 -8.69 -17.17
C MET A 158 -20.59 -10.13 -17.40
N ALA A 159 -21.26 -11.08 -16.75
CA ALA A 159 -21.07 -12.49 -17.03
C ALA A 159 -21.30 -12.71 -18.54
N PHE A 160 -20.22 -13.01 -19.26
CA PHE A 160 -20.11 -13.24 -20.71
C PHE A 160 -21.45 -13.41 -21.45
N PRO A 161 -21.74 -12.51 -22.40
CA PRO A 161 -21.46 -12.92 -23.78
C PRO A 161 -20.77 -11.80 -24.59
N CYS A 162 -19.59 -12.11 -25.11
CA CYS A 162 -19.07 -11.43 -26.29
C CYS A 162 -19.81 -12.01 -27.51
N ALA A 163 -20.74 -11.25 -28.06
CA ALA A 163 -21.17 -11.35 -29.45
C ALA A 163 -20.97 -9.98 -30.09
#